data_AF-A0A7C2WVJ5-F1
#
_entry.id   AF-A0A7C2WVJ5-F1
#
_cell.length_a   1.000
_cell.length_b   1.000
_cell.length_c   1.000
_cell.angle_alpha   90.00
_cell.angle_beta   90.00
_cell.angle_gamma   90.00
#
_symmetry.space_group_name_H-M   'P 1'
#
loop_
_entity.id
_entity.type
_entity.pdbx_description
1 polymer ?
#
loop_
_entity_poly.entity_id
_entity_poly.type
_entity_poly.pdbx_seq_one_letter_code
_entity_poly.pdbx_strand_id
1 'polypeptide(L)'
;MIHFHNGRNGHSKKLPRPIHDYMRQRFGVLPEYLDTLRCFGFEGMVNDKKVIRYRIYSPTKAQQQKITIGSLSDLDKNPVMLLYEGYIDKEGKAYVADRRKSLRIK
;
A
#
# COMPACT_ATOMS: atom_id res chain seq x y z
N MET A 1 7.51 -2.65 21.30
CA MET A 1 7.71 -3.84 20.46
C MET A 1 6.55 -3.90 19.46
N ILE A 2 6.78 -3.54 18.19
CA ILE A 2 5.70 -3.58 17.19
C ILE A 2 5.73 -4.96 16.53
N HIS A 3 4.80 -5.83 16.94
CA HIS A 3 4.62 -7.14 16.31
C HIS A 3 3.97 -6.97 14.93
N PHE A 4 4.77 -7.12 13.87
CA PHE A 4 4.26 -7.27 12.51
C PHE A 4 4.02 -8.76 12.23
N HIS A 5 2.74 -9.16 12.23
CA HIS A 5 2.34 -10.50 11.82
C HIS A 5 2.55 -10.68 10.31
N ASN A 6 3.21 -11.80 9.98
CA ASN A 6 3.75 -12.14 8.68
C ASN A 6 2.67 -12.49 7.64
N GLY A 7 3.03 -12.29 6.37
CA GLY A 7 2.14 -12.34 5.21
C GLY A 7 1.61 -13.73 4.84
N ARG A 8 0.34 -13.75 4.45
CA ARG A 8 -0.22 -14.34 3.22
C ARG A 8 -1.76 -14.35 3.23
N ASN A 9 -2.36 -14.34 4.43
CA ASN A 9 -3.82 -14.31 4.65
C ASN A 9 -4.30 -13.11 5.48
N GLY A 10 -3.51 -12.04 5.55
CA GLY A 10 -3.85 -10.87 6.35
C GLY A 10 -4.93 -10.01 5.68
N HIS A 11 -6.00 -9.70 6.42
CA HIS A 11 -6.94 -8.65 6.03
C HIS A 11 -6.19 -7.33 5.78
N SER A 12 -6.70 -6.53 4.85
CA SER A 12 -6.12 -5.22 4.57
C SER A 12 -6.22 -4.32 5.81
N LYS A 13 -5.16 -3.54 6.06
CA LYS A 13 -5.03 -2.67 7.23
C LYS A 13 -5.02 -1.21 6.82
N LYS A 14 -5.23 -0.30 7.79
CA LYS A 14 -4.93 1.12 7.60
C LYS A 14 -3.45 1.33 7.28
N LEU A 15 -3.14 2.47 6.67
CA LEU A 15 -1.77 2.84 6.34
C LEU A 15 -0.95 2.99 7.63
N PRO A 16 0.28 2.45 7.69
CA PRO A 16 1.21 2.76 8.75
C PRO A 16 1.49 4.27 8.79
N ARG A 17 1.68 4.83 9.98
CA ARG A 17 1.97 6.26 10.17
C ARG A 17 3.13 6.76 9.30
N PRO A 18 4.27 6.07 9.15
CA PRO A 18 5.34 6.53 8.27
C PRO A 18 4.92 6.67 6.80
N ILE A 19 4.10 5.74 6.29
CA ILE A 19 3.57 5.79 4.92
C ILE A 19 2.57 6.93 4.78
N HIS A 20 1.67 7.09 5.75
CA HIS A 20 0.70 8.17 5.81
C HIS A 20 1.38 9.55 5.76
N ASP A 21 2.36 9.77 6.64
CA ASP A 21 3.10 11.04 6.74
C ASP A 21 3.90 11.31 5.46
N TYR A 22 4.55 10.29 4.90
CA TYR A 22 5.26 10.41 3.62
C TYR A 22 4.31 10.83 2.49
N MET A 23 3.14 10.20 2.34
CA MET A 23 2.19 10.53 1.28
C MET A 23 1.63 11.94 1.43
N ARG A 24 1.33 12.38 2.66
CA ARG A 24 0.91 13.75 2.94
C ARG A 24 1.99 14.76 2.53
N GLN A 25 3.23 14.55 2.98
CA GLN A 25 4.33 15.49 2.73
C GLN A 25 4.77 15.50 1.26
N ARG A 26 4.90 14.34 0.63
CA ARG A 26 5.47 14.21 -0.71
C ARG A 26 4.46 14.42 -1.83
N PHE A 27 3.21 14.02 -1.62
CA PHE A 27 2.17 14.07 -2.66
C PHE A 27 1.05 15.08 -2.35
N GLY A 28 1.07 15.73 -1.18
CA GLY A 28 0.03 16.67 -0.78
C GLY A 28 -1.34 16.01 -0.60
N VAL A 29 -1.38 14.70 -0.32
CA VAL A 29 -2.64 13.96 -0.21
C VAL A 29 -3.33 14.33 1.11
N LEU A 30 -4.63 14.61 1.03
CA LEU A 30 -5.45 14.97 2.18
C LEU A 30 -5.50 13.83 3.22
N PRO A 31 -5.35 14.11 4.52
CA PRO A 31 -5.42 13.11 5.59
C PRO A 31 -6.71 12.28 5.54
N GLU A 32 -7.84 12.94 5.30
CA GLU A 32 -9.16 12.32 5.26
C GLU A 32 -9.24 11.27 4.16
N TYR A 33 -8.59 11.53 3.02
CA TYR A 33 -8.50 10.55 1.94
C TYR A 33 -7.58 9.39 2.31
N LEU A 34 -6.43 9.65 2.94
CA LEU A 34 -5.50 8.60 3.38
C LEU A 34 -6.15 7.64 4.39
N ASP A 35 -7.03 8.14 5.26
CA ASP A 35 -7.79 7.33 6.22
C ASP A 35 -8.75 6.32 5.55
N THR A 36 -9.18 6.62 4.32
CA THR A 36 -10.01 5.69 3.52
C THR A 36 -9.19 4.56 2.90
N LEU A 37 -7.90 4.76 2.68
CA LEU A 37 -7.04 3.80 1.98
C LEU A 37 -6.72 2.58 2.86
N ARG A 38 -6.46 1.45 2.21
CA ARG A 38 -6.04 0.21 2.87
C ARG A 38 -4.80 -0.36 2.19
N CYS A 39 -4.04 -1.13 2.95
CA CYS A 39 -2.80 -1.72 2.48
C CYS A 39 -2.57 -3.16 2.96
N PHE A 40 -1.76 -3.88 2.20
CA PHE A 40 -1.17 -5.14 2.59
C PHE A 40 0.33 -4.94 2.81
N GLY A 41 0.82 -5.36 3.97
CA GLY A 41 2.24 -5.36 4.32
C GLY A 41 2.85 -6.74 4.12
N PHE A 42 4.04 -6.83 3.54
CA PHE A 42 4.78 -8.08 3.38
C PHE A 42 6.29 -7.82 3.36
N GLU A 43 7.07 -8.81 3.79
CA GLU A 43 8.53 -8.74 3.75
C GLU A 43 9.05 -8.69 2.31
N GLY A 44 10.10 -7.93 2.09
CA GLY A 44 10.77 -7.86 0.79
C GLY A 44 12.17 -7.28 0.87
N MET A 45 12.80 -7.13 -0.29
CA MET A 45 14.14 -6.56 -0.44
C MET A 45 14.08 -5.35 -1.37
N VAL A 46 14.80 -4.29 -1.01
CA VAL A 46 15.08 -3.12 -1.86
C VAL A 46 16.57 -2.80 -1.73
N ASN A 47 17.29 -2.79 -2.85
CA ASN A 47 18.75 -2.59 -2.88
C ASN A 47 19.49 -3.48 -1.86
N ASP A 48 19.16 -4.78 -1.87
CA ASP A 48 19.71 -5.81 -0.96
C ASP A 48 19.48 -5.59 0.54
N LYS A 49 18.58 -4.67 0.90
CA LYS A 49 18.17 -4.42 2.29
C LYS A 49 16.78 -4.96 2.55
N LYS A 50 16.61 -5.64 3.68
CA LYS A 50 15.29 -6.09 4.17
C LYS A 50 14.41 -4.88 4.48
N VAL A 51 13.19 -4.91 3.97
CA VAL A 51 12.17 -3.87 4.17
C VAL A 51 10.79 -4.52 4.34
N ILE A 52 9.85 -3.76 4.90
CA ILE A 52 8.42 -4.12 4.81
C ILE A 52 7.81 -3.34 3.65
N ARG A 53 7.36 -4.05 2.62
CA ARG A 53 6.68 -3.47 1.46
C ARG A 53 5.20 -3.34 1.73
N TYR A 54 4.59 -2.32 1.14
CA TYR A 54 3.18 -2.00 1.24
C TYR A 54 2.58 -1.81 -0.15
N ARG A 55 1.49 -2.53 -0.44
CA ARG A 55 0.63 -2.25 -1.60
C ARG A 55 -0.67 -1.62 -1.14
N ILE A 56 -1.01 -0.47 -1.72
CA ILE A 56 -2.07 0.42 -1.24
C ILE A 56 -3.17 0.54 -2.29
N TYR A 57 -4.41 0.38 -1.87
CA TYR A 57 -5.60 0.48 -2.70
C TYR A 57 -6.71 1.27 -1.99
N SER A 58 -7.75 1.65 -2.75
CA SER A 58 -8.97 2.26 -2.21
C SER A 58 -10.10 1.23 -2.17
N PRO A 59 -10.62 0.88 -0.98
CA PRO A 59 -11.81 0.04 -0.84
C PRO A 59 -13.02 0.62 -1.55
N THR A 60 -13.23 1.93 -1.48
CA THR A 60 -14.32 2.64 -2.18
C THR A 60 -14.23 2.45 -3.69
N LYS A 61 -13.03 2.60 -4.27
CA LYS A 61 -12.82 2.36 -5.71
C LYS A 61 -13.09 0.90 -6.08
N ALA A 62 -12.65 -0.05 -5.25
CA ALA A 62 -12.89 -1.47 -5.47
C ALA A 62 -14.40 -1.78 -5.45
N GLN A 63 -15.14 -1.22 -4.48
CA GLN A 63 -16.60 -1.35 -4.40
C GLN A 63 -17.31 -0.76 -5.62
N GLN A 64 -16.91 0.43 -6.08
CA GLN A 64 -17.47 1.06 -7.29
C GLN A 64 -17.29 0.19 -8.54
N GLN A 65 -16.20 -0.57 -8.61
CA GLN A 65 -15.92 -1.48 -9.72
C GLN A 65 -16.42 -2.91 -9.48
N LYS A 66 -17.14 -3.15 -8.37
CA LYS A 66 -17.63 -4.48 -7.95
C LYS A 66 -16.50 -5.52 -7.83
N ILE A 67 -15.31 -5.08 -7.42
CA ILE A 67 -14.14 -5.93 -7.18
C ILE A 67 -13.98 -6.14 -5.67
N THR A 68 -13.87 -7.40 -5.26
CA THR A 68 -13.57 -7.76 -3.87
C THR A 68 -12.07 -7.96 -3.69
N ILE A 69 -11.46 -7.17 -2.78
CA ILE A 69 -10.05 -7.28 -2.42
C ILE A 69 -9.95 -7.68 -0.94
N GLY A 70 -9.83 -8.99 -0.68
CA GLY A 70 -9.68 -9.54 0.68
C GLY A 70 -8.22 -9.85 1.04
N SER A 71 -7.40 -10.11 0.03
CA SER A 71 -6.01 -10.53 0.17
C SER A 71 -5.07 -9.79 -0.78
N LEU A 72 -3.77 -9.92 -0.53
CA LEU A 72 -2.73 -9.45 -1.45
C LEU A 72 -2.87 -10.12 -2.82
N SER A 73 -3.18 -11.42 -2.86
CA SER A 73 -3.39 -12.18 -4.11
C SER A 73 -4.56 -11.63 -4.94
N ASP A 74 -5.64 -11.17 -4.30
CA ASP A 74 -6.76 -10.54 -5.02
C ASP A 74 -6.35 -9.21 -5.65
N LEU A 75 -5.52 -8.44 -4.94
CA LEU A 75 -4.97 -7.19 -5.47
C LEU A 75 -4.03 -7.44 -6.65
N ASP A 76 -3.27 -8.53 -6.62
CA ASP A 76 -2.34 -8.92 -7.69
C ASP A 76 -3.07 -9.35 -8.96
N LYS A 77 -4.23 -10.01 -8.81
CA LYS A 77 -5.14 -10.32 -9.92
C LYS A 77 -5.84 -9.08 -10.49
N ASN A 78 -5.88 -7.97 -9.75
CA ASN A 78 -6.57 -6.74 -10.12
C ASN A 78 -5.61 -5.53 -10.08
N PRO A 79 -4.57 -5.48 -10.93
CA PRO A 79 -3.53 -4.45 -10.86
C PRO A 79 -4.06 -3.02 -11.05
N VAL A 80 -5.20 -2.85 -11.71
CA VAL A 80 -5.93 -1.57 -11.84
C VAL A 80 -6.37 -0.96 -10.49
N MET A 81 -6.47 -1.79 -9.45
CA MET A 81 -6.79 -1.37 -8.08
C MET A 81 -5.57 -0.89 -7.30
N LEU A 82 -4.34 -1.19 -7.75
CA LEU A 82 -3.12 -0.72 -7.12
C LEU A 82 -2.94 0.78 -7.36
N LEU A 83 -3.03 1.57 -6.30
CA LEU A 83 -2.87 3.02 -6.37
C LEU A 83 -1.43 3.44 -6.08
N TYR A 84 -0.86 2.86 -5.04
CA TYR A 84 0.49 3.18 -4.60
C TYR A 84 1.22 1.93 -4.13
N GLU A 85 2.54 2.01 -4.19
CA GLU A 85 3.42 1.00 -3.65
C GLU A 85 4.51 1.68 -2.84
N GLY A 86 4.79 1.18 -1.65
CA GLY A 86 5.80 1.76 -0.78
C GLY A 86 6.54 0.72 0.03
N TYR A 87 7.48 1.18 0.84
CA TYR A 87 8.16 0.36 1.82
C TYR A 87 8.59 1.20 3.03
N ILE A 88 8.82 0.52 4.15
CA ILE A 88 9.49 1.06 5.33
C ILE A 88 10.77 0.26 5.53
N ASP A 89 11.90 0.95 5.62
CA ASP A 89 13.18 0.30 5.91
C ASP A 89 13.39 0.02 7.40
N LYS A 90 14.50 -0.65 7.74
CA LYS A 90 14.85 -0.98 9.13
C LYS A 90 15.02 0.24 10.04
N GLU A 91 15.23 1.42 9.48
CA GLU A 91 15.39 2.69 10.21
C GLU A 91 14.03 3.38 10.40
N GLY A 92 12.95 2.79 9.92
CA GLY A 92 11.60 3.33 10.02
C GLY A 92 11.28 4.37 8.95
N LYS A 93 12.18 4.58 7.97
CA LYS A 93 11.97 5.57 6.91
C LYS A 93 11.08 5.00 5.82
N ALA A 94 10.04 5.76 5.49
CA ALA A 94 9.06 5.40 4.47
C ALA A 94 9.44 5.96 3.10
N TYR A 95 9.09 5.20 2.07
CA TYR A 95 9.14 5.62 0.68
C TYR A 95 7.88 5.11 -0.02
N VAL A 96 7.28 5.92 -0.89
CA VAL A 96 6.07 5.57 -1.65
C VAL A 96 6.20 6.06 -3.09
N ALA A 97 5.77 5.22 -4.03
CA ALA A 97 5.66 5.50 -5.45
C ALA A 97 4.18 5.53 -5.87
N ASP A 98 3.81 6.50 -6.72
CA ASP A 98 2.50 6.59 -7.34
C ASP A 98 2.39 5.61 -8.52
N ARG A 99 1.50 4.63 -8.41
CA ARG A 99 1.27 3.60 -9.44
C ARG A 99 0.06 3.91 -10.31
N ARG A 100 -0.75 4.93 -9.98
CA ARG A 100 -1.93 5.33 -10.79
C ARG A 100 -1.55 5.73 -12.21
N LYS A 101 -0.36 6.33 -12.38
CA LYS A 101 0.16 6.76 -13.69
C LYS A 101 0.66 5.61 -14.56
N SER A 102 0.97 4.45 -13.97
CA SER A 102 1.56 3.31 -14.68
C SER A 102 0.53 2.47 -15.45
N LEU A 103 -0.77 2.75 -15.29
CA LEU A 103 -1.86 2.03 -15.96
C LEU A 103 -2.26 2.63 -17.32
N ARG A 104 -1.50 3.61 -17.84
CA ARG A 104 -1.64 4.01 -19.25
C ARG A 104 -0.99 2.93 -20.13
N ILE A 105 -1.78 1.93 -20.48
CA ILE A 105 -1.43 0.95 -21.51
C ILE A 105 -1.44 1.72 -22.85
N LYS A 106 -0.36 1.56 -23.64
CA LYS A 106 -0.28 2.01 -25.04
C LYS A 106 -1.30 1.29 -25.91
#